data_AF-A0A6G0TZN5-F1
#
_entry.id   AF-A0A6G0TZN5-F1
#
_cell.length_a   1.000
_cell.length_b   1.000
_cell.length_c   1.000
_cell.angle_alpha   90.00
_cell.angle_beta   90.00
_cell.angle_gamma   90.00
#
_symmetry.space_group_name_H-M   'P 1'
#
loop_
_entity.id
_entity.type
_entity.pdbx_description
1 polymer ?
#
loop_
_entity_poly.entity_id
_entity_poly.type
_entity_poly.pdbx_seq_one_letter_code
_entity_poly.pdbx_strand_id
1 'polypeptide(L)'
;MSSIRSYYTLREGIYIEDFRKQFIETLLGKLIAFSMTPKETTQRSTNSTTGQSTTDMEVNATTNTKVYDTHKFIIIDFEFSMLHRTSMVLISGAMSNRLDRFRIKKLEGRPLLLPIEEQMRTMKDYELQNAMKEIKRIFKNKPELREACIEQLQTSINSSKGTLNPSYIENYILKGNKINVIVTWNGSSDKAILNRLGITQFQVLNITCYDKYFDQNFFLQIKKFGNKQIIFETEIGTFNKNGRLLNLEETHRMVCSRKHKTGSLHDPRTDVKLTKCIFDYIVRIFGYQNLTKHYE
;
A
#
# COMPACT_ATOMS: atom_id res chain seq x y z
N MET A 1 9.41 -21.50 48.03
CA MET A 1 8.82 -21.79 46.70
C MET A 1 8.23 -20.50 46.13
N SER A 2 9.11 -19.59 45.73
CA SER A 2 8.80 -18.29 45.14
C SER A 2 9.78 -18.10 43.98
N SER A 3 9.24 -17.86 42.78
CA SER A 3 9.89 -17.27 41.59
C SER A 3 9.52 -18.00 40.29
N ILE A 4 8.25 -17.87 39.86
CA ILE A 4 7.86 -17.97 38.44
C ILE A 4 6.70 -16.97 38.24
N ARG A 5 6.98 -15.65 38.30
CA ARG A 5 6.00 -14.63 37.92
C ARG A 5 6.60 -13.38 37.25
N SER A 6 7.85 -13.45 36.78
CA SER A 6 8.60 -12.27 36.29
C SER A 6 9.03 -12.32 34.81
N TYR A 7 8.64 -13.33 34.02
CA TYR A 7 9.15 -13.47 32.64
C TYR A 7 8.17 -13.13 31.51
N TYR A 8 6.91 -12.81 31.81
CA TYR A 8 5.91 -12.51 30.76
C TYR A 8 5.59 -11.02 30.57
N THR A 9 6.11 -10.12 31.42
CA THR A 9 5.73 -8.70 31.39
C THR A 9 6.68 -7.80 30.58
N LEU A 10 7.77 -8.35 30.01
CA LEU A 10 8.81 -7.55 29.32
C LEU A 10 8.76 -7.62 27.78
N ARG A 11 7.97 -8.51 27.16
CA ARG A 11 7.87 -8.61 25.69
C ARG A 11 6.78 -7.74 25.05
N GLU A 12 5.78 -7.31 25.82
CA GLU A 12 4.71 -6.44 25.28
C GLU A 12 5.10 -4.95 25.25
N GLY A 13 6.00 -4.51 26.15
CA GLY A 13 6.49 -3.14 26.17
C GLY A 13 7.34 -2.76 24.95
N ILE A 14 8.08 -3.73 24.38
CA ILE A 14 8.95 -3.52 23.21
C ILE A 14 8.08 -3.39 21.94
N TYR A 15 7.02 -4.19 21.81
CA TYR A 15 6.09 -4.07 20.69
C TYR A 15 5.34 -2.73 20.70
N ILE A 16 4.96 -2.18 21.86
CA ILE A 16 4.16 -0.95 21.95
C ILE A 16 4.98 0.32 21.66
N GLU A 17 6.26 0.37 22.09
CA GLU A 17 7.19 1.45 21.73
C GLU A 17 7.59 1.37 20.25
N ASP A 18 7.89 0.17 19.72
CA ASP A 18 8.15 -0.03 18.29
C ASP A 18 6.91 0.27 17.42
N PHE A 19 5.69 0.04 17.92
CA PHE A 19 4.46 0.37 17.20
C PHE A 19 4.14 1.88 17.22
N ARG A 20 4.49 2.59 18.31
CA ARG A 20 4.43 4.05 18.35
C ARG A 20 5.44 4.66 17.39
N LYS A 21 6.64 4.08 17.35
CA LYS A 21 7.68 4.43 16.40
C LYS A 21 7.26 4.08 14.98
N GLN A 22 6.61 2.95 14.72
CA GLN A 22 6.02 2.60 13.42
C GLN A 22 4.80 3.43 13.05
N PHE A 23 3.95 3.86 13.97
CA PHE A 23 2.86 4.81 13.70
C PHE A 23 3.44 6.16 13.33
N ILE A 24 4.40 6.63 14.11
CA ILE A 24 5.15 7.85 13.81
C ILE A 24 5.99 7.66 12.55
N GLU A 25 6.55 6.51 12.19
CA GLU A 25 7.37 6.29 11.00
C GLU A 25 6.56 5.87 9.77
N THR A 26 5.35 5.36 9.91
CA THR A 26 4.43 5.10 8.78
C THR A 26 3.70 6.37 8.44
N LEU A 27 3.26 7.12 9.46
CA LEU A 27 2.72 8.46 9.28
C LEU A 27 3.86 9.42 8.87
N LEU A 28 4.97 9.54 9.63
CA LEU A 28 6.12 10.38 9.26
C LEU A 28 6.89 9.86 8.04
N GLY A 29 6.99 8.56 7.77
CA GLY A 29 7.69 8.06 6.58
C GLY A 29 6.88 8.29 5.31
N LYS A 30 5.54 8.25 5.38
CA LYS A 30 4.67 8.79 4.33
C LYS A 30 4.73 10.33 4.27
N LEU A 31 5.11 11.04 5.35
CA LEU A 31 5.25 12.51 5.39
C LEU A 31 6.66 13.06 5.08
N ILE A 32 7.74 12.31 5.26
CA ILE A 32 9.12 12.72 4.94
C ILE A 32 9.29 12.77 3.41
N ALA A 33 8.51 11.98 2.67
CA ALA A 33 8.35 12.10 1.23
C ALA A 33 7.91 13.51 0.77
N PHE A 34 7.32 14.31 1.68
CA PHE A 34 6.80 15.65 1.40
C PHE A 34 7.79 16.78 1.76
N SER A 35 8.74 16.58 2.68
CA SER A 35 9.65 17.67 3.11
C SER A 35 10.93 17.81 2.26
N MET A 36 11.08 17.05 1.18
CA MET A 36 12.23 17.12 0.27
C MET A 36 11.79 17.31 -1.18
N THR A 37 11.17 18.45 -1.47
CA THR A 37 11.21 19.03 -2.83
C THR A 37 12.48 19.88 -2.95
N PRO A 38 13.42 19.56 -3.86
CA PRO A 38 14.49 20.48 -4.20
C PRO A 38 13.90 21.76 -4.80
N LYS A 39 14.38 22.91 -4.33
CA LYS A 39 14.14 24.21 -4.97
C LYS A 39 14.62 24.11 -6.43
N GLU A 40 13.71 24.32 -7.37
CA GLU A 40 14.04 24.45 -8.79
C GLU A 40 15.08 25.56 -8.97
N THR A 41 16.25 25.18 -9.48
CA THR A 41 17.25 26.14 -9.96
C THR A 41 16.98 26.33 -11.44
N THR A 42 16.53 27.53 -11.79
CA THR A 42 16.28 27.99 -13.16
C THR A 42 17.57 27.93 -13.98
N GLN A 43 17.61 27.10 -15.02
CA GLN A 43 18.53 27.28 -16.14
C GLN A 43 17.77 27.31 -17.46
N ARG A 44 17.79 28.50 -18.06
CA ARG A 44 17.46 28.81 -19.46
C ARG A 44 18.40 28.03 -20.37
N SER A 45 17.87 27.28 -21.33
CA SER A 45 18.57 27.03 -22.59
C SER A 45 17.59 27.03 -23.76
N THR A 46 18.07 27.61 -24.85
CA THR A 46 17.35 28.03 -26.05
C THR A 46 17.29 26.92 -27.11
N ASN A 47 16.21 26.93 -27.88
CA ASN A 47 15.93 26.07 -29.03
C ASN A 47 17.00 26.11 -30.14
N SER A 48 17.16 24.99 -30.85
CA SER A 48 17.22 25.01 -32.31
C SER A 48 16.77 23.66 -32.90
N THR A 49 16.16 23.74 -34.08
CA THR A 49 15.33 22.75 -34.77
C THR A 49 16.07 22.15 -35.96
N THR A 50 15.80 20.88 -36.28
CA THR A 50 15.77 20.20 -37.61
C THR A 50 15.61 18.70 -37.30
N GLY A 51 14.69 17.89 -37.83
CA GLY A 51 13.91 17.92 -39.05
C GLY A 51 14.33 16.71 -39.90
N GLN A 52 13.61 15.58 -39.85
CA GLN A 52 13.29 14.71 -41.00
C GLN A 52 12.62 13.38 -40.63
N SER A 53 11.67 13.01 -41.50
CA SER A 53 10.79 11.85 -41.57
C SER A 53 11.47 10.53 -41.95
N THR A 54 10.89 9.38 -41.61
CA THR A 54 10.20 8.47 -42.57
C THR A 54 9.81 7.11 -41.98
N THR A 55 8.68 6.61 -42.50
CA THR A 55 8.29 5.21 -42.79
C THR A 55 7.86 4.27 -41.67
N ASP A 56 6.56 3.96 -41.77
CA ASP A 56 5.88 2.75 -41.35
C ASP A 56 6.60 1.47 -41.79
N MET A 57 6.69 0.49 -40.87
CA MET A 57 6.67 -0.93 -41.21
C MET A 57 6.11 -1.72 -40.03
N GLU A 58 4.86 -2.13 -40.23
CA GLU A 58 4.08 -3.06 -39.45
C GLU A 58 4.62 -4.48 -39.70
N VAL A 59 5.24 -5.12 -38.69
CA VAL A 59 5.61 -6.54 -38.77
C VAL A 59 5.42 -7.26 -37.43
N ASN A 60 4.39 -8.12 -37.44
CA ASN A 60 4.23 -9.38 -36.72
C ASN A 60 3.95 -9.37 -35.21
N ALA A 61 2.69 -9.11 -34.90
CA ALA A 61 1.98 -9.88 -33.89
C ALA A 61 1.92 -11.37 -34.28
N THR A 62 2.68 -12.23 -33.60
CA THR A 62 2.40 -13.68 -33.58
C THR A 62 2.68 -14.25 -32.20
N THR A 63 1.59 -14.45 -31.48
CA THR A 63 1.30 -15.56 -30.56
C THR A 63 2.45 -16.19 -29.78
N ASN A 64 2.46 -15.96 -28.46
CA ASN A 64 2.79 -17.03 -27.52
C ASN A 64 1.74 -17.10 -26.39
N THR A 65 0.82 -18.04 -26.64
CA THR A 65 0.30 -19.04 -25.68
C THR A 65 -0.45 -18.54 -24.44
N LYS A 66 -1.75 -18.88 -24.42
CA LYS A 66 -2.66 -18.93 -23.27
C LYS A 66 -1.92 -19.30 -21.99
N VAL A 67 -1.49 -18.29 -21.22
CA VAL A 67 -1.14 -18.49 -19.82
C VAL A 67 -2.45 -18.87 -19.15
N TYR A 68 -2.53 -20.10 -18.66
CA TYR A 68 -3.65 -20.56 -17.86
C TYR A 68 -3.95 -19.50 -16.81
N ASP A 69 -5.10 -18.85 -16.98
CA ASP A 69 -5.57 -17.74 -16.18
C ASP A 69 -6.15 -18.30 -14.87
N THR A 70 -5.38 -19.18 -14.21
CA THR A 70 -5.76 -19.92 -13.00
C THR A 70 -5.68 -19.06 -11.76
N HIS A 71 -4.86 -18.00 -11.82
CA HIS A 71 -4.61 -17.11 -10.69
C HIS A 71 -5.14 -15.71 -10.94
N LYS A 72 -5.51 -15.03 -9.87
CA LYS A 72 -5.85 -13.61 -9.87
C LYS A 72 -5.05 -12.94 -8.78
N PHE A 73 -4.24 -11.96 -9.18
CA PHE A 73 -3.53 -11.09 -8.25
C PHE A 73 -4.36 -9.83 -8.00
N ILE A 74 -4.65 -9.55 -6.74
CA ILE A 74 -5.45 -8.42 -6.28
C ILE A 74 -4.53 -7.49 -5.50
N ILE A 75 -4.28 -6.30 -6.02
CA ILE A 75 -3.57 -5.24 -5.30
C ILE A 75 -4.55 -4.57 -4.36
N ILE A 76 -4.18 -4.43 -3.08
CA ILE A 76 -4.97 -3.78 -2.03
C ILE A 76 -4.09 -2.79 -1.28
N ASP A 77 -4.70 -1.66 -0.89
CA ASP A 77 -4.16 -0.71 0.08
C ASP A 77 -5.31 -0.16 0.93
N PHE A 78 -5.11 -0.08 2.24
CA PHE A 78 -6.08 0.46 3.19
C PHE A 78 -5.58 1.74 3.85
N GLU A 79 -6.50 2.69 4.01
CA GLU A 79 -6.28 3.90 4.77
C GLU A 79 -6.92 3.75 6.16
N PHE A 80 -6.11 3.90 7.20
CA PHE A 80 -6.53 3.62 8.57
C PHE A 80 -5.82 4.56 9.57
N SER A 81 -6.41 4.68 10.75
CA SER A 81 -5.83 5.40 11.88
C SER A 81 -5.88 4.53 13.14
N MET A 82 -5.09 4.87 14.15
CA MET A 82 -5.12 4.20 15.44
C MET A 82 -5.94 5.02 16.44
N LEU A 83 -6.88 4.37 17.12
CA LEU A 83 -7.63 4.91 18.24
C LEU A 83 -7.24 4.16 19.51
N HIS A 84 -6.94 4.87 20.59
CA HIS A 84 -6.63 4.29 21.91
C HIS A 84 -5.58 3.14 21.92
N ARG A 85 -4.41 3.36 21.29
CA ARG A 85 -3.22 2.46 21.19
C ARG A 85 -3.44 1.09 20.52
N THR A 86 -4.58 0.44 20.70
CA THR A 86 -4.84 -0.95 20.26
C THR A 86 -5.89 -1.04 19.16
N SER A 87 -6.83 -0.09 19.10
CA SER A 87 -7.92 -0.13 18.13
C SER A 87 -7.50 0.52 16.82
N MET A 88 -7.70 -0.19 15.71
CA MET A 88 -7.57 0.38 14.37
C MET A 88 -8.93 0.95 13.95
N VAL A 89 -8.91 2.06 13.23
CA VAL A 89 -10.06 2.64 12.55
C VAL A 89 -9.77 2.59 11.06
N LEU A 90 -10.47 1.72 10.35
CA LEU A 90 -10.39 1.64 8.90
C LEU A 90 -11.29 2.73 8.31
N ILE A 91 -10.68 3.68 7.58
CA ILE A 91 -11.34 4.89 7.07
C ILE A 91 -11.74 4.68 5.61
N SER A 92 -10.84 4.12 4.81
CA SER A 92 -11.10 3.81 3.41
C SER A 92 -10.10 2.78 2.88
N GLY A 93 -10.19 2.46 1.60
CA GLY A 93 -9.18 1.64 0.94
C GLY A 93 -9.39 1.62 -0.56
N ALA A 94 -8.56 0.88 -1.26
CA ALA A 94 -8.72 0.64 -2.67
C ALA A 94 -8.27 -0.76 -3.04
N MET A 95 -8.85 -1.28 -4.11
CA MET A 95 -8.48 -2.57 -4.67
C MET A 95 -8.48 -2.52 -6.19
N SER A 96 -7.57 -3.27 -6.79
CA SER A 96 -7.58 -3.52 -8.23
C SER A 96 -7.05 -4.91 -8.51
N ASN A 97 -7.69 -5.63 -9.43
CA ASN A 97 -7.11 -6.85 -9.97
C ASN A 97 -6.46 -6.58 -11.34
N ARG A 98 -5.58 -7.48 -11.76
CA ARG A 98 -4.88 -7.36 -13.04
C ARG A 98 -5.83 -7.42 -14.26
N LEU A 99 -6.94 -8.16 -14.17
CA LEU A 99 -7.93 -8.29 -15.27
C LEU A 99 -8.56 -6.93 -15.60
N ASP A 100 -8.69 -6.07 -14.59
CA ASP A 100 -9.25 -4.74 -14.70
C ASP A 100 -8.11 -3.71 -14.84
N ARG A 101 -7.37 -3.76 -15.96
CA ARG A 101 -6.10 -3.03 -16.19
C ARG A 101 -6.09 -1.59 -15.68
N PHE A 102 -7.21 -0.88 -15.71
CA PHE A 102 -7.29 0.52 -15.24
C PHE A 102 -8.36 0.83 -14.19
N ARG A 103 -9.28 -0.09 -13.84
CA ARG A 103 -10.34 0.25 -12.89
C ARG A 103 -9.91 -0.12 -11.47
N ILE A 104 -9.64 0.92 -10.70
CA ILE A 104 -9.43 0.83 -9.26
C ILE A 104 -10.79 1.02 -8.57
N LYS A 105 -11.14 0.11 -7.68
CA LYS A 105 -12.33 0.20 -6.84
C LYS A 105 -11.96 0.83 -5.52
N LYS A 106 -12.58 1.96 -5.19
CA LYS A 106 -12.44 2.57 -3.86
C LYS A 106 -13.42 1.93 -2.90
N LEU A 107 -12.94 1.71 -1.69
CA LEU A 107 -13.70 1.27 -0.55
C LEU A 107 -14.05 2.50 0.25
N GLU A 108 -15.33 2.82 0.24
CA GLU A 108 -15.89 4.01 0.86
C GLU A 108 -17.14 3.61 1.62
N GLY A 109 -17.44 4.36 2.65
CA GLY A 109 -18.52 4.10 3.59
C GLY A 109 -18.08 4.49 4.99
N ARG A 110 -19.00 4.29 5.92
CA ARG A 110 -18.79 4.62 7.32
C ARG A 110 -17.56 3.88 7.89
N PRO A 111 -16.66 4.55 8.63
CA PRO A 111 -15.46 3.92 9.16
C PRO A 111 -15.75 2.69 10.01
N LEU A 112 -14.86 1.70 9.93
CA LEU A 112 -14.94 0.48 10.74
C LEU A 112 -13.96 0.57 11.93
N LEU A 113 -14.45 0.30 13.12
CA LEU A 113 -13.62 0.04 14.28
C LEU A 113 -13.18 -1.42 14.23
N LEU A 114 -11.87 -1.62 14.28
CA LEU A 114 -11.18 -2.90 14.25
C LEU A 114 -10.40 -3.08 15.58
N PRO A 115 -11.09 -3.38 16.70
CA PRO A 115 -10.45 -3.66 17.98
C PRO A 115 -9.67 -4.98 17.93
N ILE A 116 -8.79 -5.22 18.91
CA ILE A 116 -7.99 -6.47 18.97
C ILE A 116 -8.83 -7.65 19.49
N GLU A 117 -9.66 -7.39 20.51
CA GLU A 117 -10.33 -8.44 21.31
C GLU A 117 -11.83 -8.56 21.01
N GLU A 118 -12.39 -7.64 20.22
CA GLU A 118 -13.81 -7.62 19.87
C GLU A 118 -13.99 -7.80 18.36
N GLN A 119 -15.23 -8.06 17.96
CA GLN A 119 -15.60 -8.11 16.55
C GLN A 119 -15.50 -6.72 15.90
N MET A 120 -15.14 -6.70 14.62
CA MET A 120 -15.20 -5.49 13.82
C MET A 120 -16.64 -4.95 13.79
N ARG A 121 -16.78 -3.63 13.77
CA ARG A 121 -18.10 -2.97 13.65
C ARG A 121 -17.97 -1.59 13.05
N THR A 122 -19.05 -1.07 12.48
CA THR A 122 -19.11 0.34 12.11
C THR A 122 -18.98 1.23 13.34
N MET A 123 -18.22 2.32 13.22
CA MET A 123 -18.10 3.30 14.31
C MET A 123 -19.44 3.98 14.59
N LYS A 124 -19.73 4.25 15.87
CA LYS A 124 -20.90 5.03 16.30
C LYS A 124 -20.61 6.53 16.20
N ASP A 125 -21.64 7.38 16.15
CA ASP A 125 -21.46 8.82 15.93
C ASP A 125 -20.59 9.48 17.02
N TYR A 126 -20.80 9.12 18.29
CA TYR A 126 -19.97 9.65 19.37
C TYR A 126 -18.50 9.22 19.26
N GLU A 127 -18.20 8.04 18.71
CA GLU A 127 -16.83 7.55 18.50
C GLU A 127 -16.15 8.33 17.38
N LEU A 128 -16.88 8.63 16.31
CA LEU A 128 -16.41 9.47 15.22
C LEU A 128 -16.10 10.89 15.71
N GLN A 129 -16.98 11.47 16.54
CA GLN A 129 -16.74 12.78 17.15
C GLN A 129 -15.50 12.77 18.05
N ASN A 130 -15.29 11.69 18.82
CA ASN A 130 -14.09 11.53 19.64
C ASN A 130 -12.82 11.38 18.79
N ALA A 131 -12.87 10.61 17.70
CA ALA A 131 -11.77 10.49 16.76
C ALA A 131 -11.40 11.84 16.13
N MET A 132 -12.39 12.65 15.73
CA MET A 132 -12.15 14.00 15.23
C MET A 132 -11.48 14.91 16.26
N LYS A 133 -11.90 14.83 17.54
CA LYS A 133 -11.26 15.57 18.64
C LYS A 133 -9.81 15.14 18.85
N GLU A 134 -9.53 13.85 18.80
CA GLU A 134 -8.17 13.30 18.94
C GLU A 134 -7.26 13.70 17.78
N ILE A 135 -7.74 13.67 16.53
CA ILE A 135 -6.99 14.15 15.36
C ILE A 135 -6.62 15.63 15.55
N LYS A 136 -7.57 16.47 15.96
CA LYS A 136 -7.31 17.90 16.25
C LYS A 136 -6.27 18.09 17.35
N ARG A 137 -6.30 17.24 18.38
CA ARG A 137 -5.35 17.27 19.51
C ARG A 137 -3.94 16.85 19.09
N ILE A 138 -3.81 15.75 18.36
CA ILE A 138 -2.54 15.18 17.90
C ILE A 138 -1.85 16.14 16.91
N PHE A 139 -2.60 16.66 15.95
CA PHE A 139 -2.07 17.55 14.91
C PHE A 139 -2.27 19.03 15.23
N LYS A 140 -2.30 19.39 16.52
CA LYS A 140 -2.46 20.78 16.97
C LYS A 140 -1.49 21.74 16.28
N ASN A 141 -0.24 21.30 16.10
CA ASN A 141 0.85 22.09 15.53
C ASN A 141 1.13 21.77 14.05
N LYS A 142 0.29 20.98 13.37
CA LYS A 142 0.44 20.59 11.97
C LYS A 142 -0.90 20.74 11.24
N PRO A 143 -1.33 21.98 10.94
CA PRO A 143 -2.68 22.26 10.45
C PRO A 143 -3.01 21.57 9.13
N GLU A 144 -2.06 21.51 8.20
CA GLU A 144 -2.23 20.84 6.90
C GLU A 144 -2.57 19.36 7.07
N LEU A 145 -1.87 18.65 7.97
CA LEU A 145 -2.11 17.22 8.24
C LEU A 145 -3.43 17.00 8.97
N ARG A 146 -3.73 17.89 9.91
CA ARG A 146 -5.00 17.87 10.64
C ARG A 146 -6.17 17.97 9.67
N GLU A 147 -6.10 18.91 8.72
CA GLU A 147 -7.15 19.17 7.75
C GLU A 147 -7.31 18.02 6.78
N ALA A 148 -6.22 17.49 6.23
CA ALA A 148 -6.25 16.31 5.37
C ALA A 148 -6.90 15.09 6.07
N CYS A 149 -6.50 14.79 7.32
CA CYS A 149 -7.10 13.68 8.08
C CYS A 149 -8.59 13.89 8.38
N ILE A 150 -9.00 15.11 8.73
CA ILE A 150 -10.40 15.44 8.99
C ILE A 150 -11.23 15.33 7.71
N GLU A 151 -10.74 15.86 6.59
CA GLU A 151 -11.41 15.81 5.29
C GLU A 151 -11.65 14.36 4.86
N GLN A 152 -10.66 13.48 5.02
CA GLN A 152 -10.83 12.06 4.69
C GLN A 152 -11.87 11.37 5.57
N LEU A 153 -11.82 11.62 6.88
CA LEU A 153 -12.80 11.05 7.80
C LEU A 153 -14.22 11.56 7.48
N GLN A 154 -14.38 12.85 7.22
CA GLN A 154 -15.67 13.43 6.82
C GLN A 154 -16.17 12.87 5.49
N THR A 155 -15.28 12.70 4.51
CA THR A 155 -15.62 12.09 3.21
C THR A 155 -16.11 10.65 3.38
N SER A 156 -15.48 9.89 4.29
CA SER A 156 -15.91 8.54 4.63
C SER A 156 -17.28 8.53 5.32
N ILE A 157 -17.52 9.41 6.30
CA ILE A 157 -18.79 9.54 7.02
C ILE A 157 -19.95 9.92 6.07
N ASN A 158 -19.70 10.88 5.18
CA ASN A 158 -20.70 11.39 4.25
C ASN A 158 -20.87 10.51 3.00
N SER A 159 -20.10 9.42 2.88
CA SER A 159 -20.19 8.54 1.73
C SER A 159 -21.52 7.79 1.74
N SER A 160 -22.30 7.93 0.67
CA SER A 160 -23.48 7.09 0.43
C SER A 160 -23.13 5.69 -0.05
N LYS A 161 -21.84 5.39 -0.26
CA LYS A 161 -21.36 4.09 -0.70
C LYS A 161 -21.18 3.18 0.51
N GLY A 162 -21.63 1.95 0.39
CA GLY A 162 -21.42 0.90 1.40
C GLY A 162 -20.41 -0.13 0.95
N THR A 163 -19.27 0.27 0.35
CA THR A 163 -18.26 -0.67 -0.16
C THR A 163 -17.15 -0.96 0.84
N LEU A 164 -17.03 -0.16 1.91
CA LEU A 164 -16.13 -0.41 3.04
C LEU A 164 -16.77 -1.37 4.05
N ASN A 165 -16.86 -2.66 3.69
CA ASN A 165 -17.27 -3.72 4.61
C ASN A 165 -16.61 -5.06 4.23
N PRO A 166 -16.47 -6.01 5.18
CA PRO A 166 -15.82 -7.29 4.91
C PRO A 166 -16.44 -8.07 3.74
N SER A 167 -17.78 -8.20 3.71
CA SER A 167 -18.47 -8.97 2.67
C SER A 167 -18.21 -8.43 1.27
N TYR A 168 -18.20 -7.10 1.08
CA TYR A 168 -17.90 -6.50 -0.22
C TYR A 168 -16.46 -6.76 -0.65
N ILE A 169 -15.51 -6.61 0.28
CA ILE A 169 -14.08 -6.84 0.03
C ILE A 169 -13.85 -8.29 -0.36
N GLU A 170 -14.38 -9.22 0.43
CA GLU A 170 -14.27 -10.65 0.19
C GLU A 170 -14.92 -11.07 -1.13
N ASN A 171 -16.16 -10.61 -1.41
CA ASN A 171 -16.84 -10.90 -2.67
C ASN A 171 -16.07 -10.37 -3.90
N TYR A 172 -15.41 -9.22 -3.78
CA TYR A 172 -14.54 -8.72 -4.84
C TYR A 172 -13.34 -9.64 -5.07
N ILE A 173 -12.69 -10.09 -3.99
CA ILE A 173 -11.56 -11.02 -4.04
C ILE A 173 -12.00 -12.37 -4.62
N LEU A 174 -13.16 -12.90 -4.22
CA LEU A 174 -13.68 -14.19 -4.70
C LEU A 174 -14.27 -14.14 -6.11
N LYS A 175 -14.47 -12.95 -6.69
CA LYS A 175 -15.15 -12.84 -7.99
C LYS A 175 -14.44 -13.62 -9.11
N GLY A 176 -15.10 -14.62 -9.67
CA GLY A 176 -14.59 -15.48 -10.74
C GLY A 176 -13.90 -16.73 -10.21
N ASN A 177 -13.69 -17.72 -11.08
CA ASN A 177 -13.19 -19.04 -10.67
C ASN A 177 -11.66 -19.15 -10.80
N LYS A 178 -10.92 -18.52 -9.87
CA LYS A 178 -9.45 -18.47 -9.87
C LYS A 178 -8.89 -18.53 -8.45
N ILE A 179 -7.64 -18.97 -8.34
CA ILE A 179 -6.83 -18.89 -7.11
C ILE A 179 -6.50 -17.41 -6.85
N ASN A 180 -6.92 -16.90 -5.71
CA ASN A 180 -6.82 -15.49 -5.37
C ASN A 180 -5.58 -15.23 -4.50
N VAL A 181 -4.72 -14.32 -4.96
CA VAL A 181 -3.52 -13.89 -4.23
C VAL A 181 -3.57 -12.38 -4.04
N ILE A 182 -3.48 -11.93 -2.79
CA ILE A 182 -3.44 -10.51 -2.44
C ILE A 182 -2.00 -10.01 -2.57
N VAL A 183 -1.83 -8.80 -3.09
CA VAL A 183 -0.54 -8.13 -3.24
C VAL A 183 -0.61 -6.77 -2.54
N THR A 184 0.37 -6.48 -1.69
CA THR A 184 0.44 -5.23 -0.92
C THR A 184 1.83 -4.62 -1.00
N TRP A 185 1.95 -3.30 -0.85
CA TRP A 185 3.22 -2.60 -0.69
C TRP A 185 3.52 -2.37 0.78
N ASN A 186 4.62 -2.94 1.31
CA ASN A 186 4.94 -2.86 2.74
C ASN A 186 3.74 -3.18 3.68
N GLY A 187 2.88 -4.11 3.27
CA GLY A 187 1.50 -4.21 3.77
C GLY A 187 1.31 -4.94 5.10
N SER A 188 2.19 -4.73 6.07
CA SER A 188 2.05 -5.36 7.40
C SER A 188 0.73 -4.94 8.05
N SER A 189 0.41 -3.64 7.93
CA SER A 189 -0.85 -3.08 8.42
C SER A 189 -2.04 -3.58 7.62
N ASP A 190 -1.94 -3.65 6.28
CA ASP A 190 -3.01 -4.19 5.44
C ASP A 190 -3.33 -5.64 5.79
N LYS A 191 -2.31 -6.47 6.03
CA LYS A 191 -2.51 -7.85 6.48
C LYS A 191 -3.20 -7.89 7.85
N ALA A 192 -2.82 -7.03 8.78
CA ALA A 192 -3.46 -6.95 10.09
C ALA A 192 -4.94 -6.54 9.96
N ILE A 193 -5.25 -5.61 9.06
CA ILE A 193 -6.61 -5.18 8.75
C ILE A 193 -7.41 -6.34 8.15
N LEU A 194 -6.89 -7.03 7.13
CA LEU A 194 -7.54 -8.21 6.54
C LEU A 194 -7.88 -9.26 7.60
N ASN A 195 -6.94 -9.55 8.50
CA ASN A 195 -7.16 -10.47 9.61
C ASN A 195 -8.30 -10.00 10.54
N ARG A 196 -8.32 -8.72 10.92
CA ARG A 196 -9.38 -8.14 11.76
C ARG A 196 -10.73 -8.04 11.06
N LEU A 197 -10.75 -8.02 9.73
CA LEU A 197 -11.97 -8.14 8.93
C LEU A 197 -12.45 -9.59 8.79
N GLY A 198 -11.70 -10.58 9.31
CA GLY A 198 -11.99 -12.00 9.17
C GLY A 198 -11.54 -12.61 7.83
N ILE A 199 -10.83 -11.84 7.00
CA ILE A 199 -10.39 -12.23 5.66
C ILE A 199 -8.97 -12.82 5.74
N THR A 200 -8.87 -14.07 6.18
CA THR A 200 -7.58 -14.74 6.48
C THR A 200 -7.21 -15.86 5.50
N GLN A 201 -8.14 -16.28 4.65
CA GLN A 201 -8.01 -17.45 3.78
C GLN A 201 -7.11 -17.22 2.56
N PHE A 202 -6.80 -15.96 2.22
CA PHE A 202 -6.04 -15.63 1.01
C PHE A 202 -4.54 -15.53 1.28
N GLN A 203 -3.74 -16.03 0.34
CA GLN A 203 -2.30 -15.83 0.38
C GLN A 203 -1.96 -14.37 0.09
N VAL A 204 -1.04 -13.80 0.88
CA VAL A 204 -0.62 -12.40 0.77
C VAL A 204 0.85 -12.31 0.36
N LEU A 205 1.08 -11.54 -0.70
CA LEU A 205 2.39 -11.14 -1.21
C LEU A 205 2.71 -9.73 -0.74
N ASN A 206 3.92 -9.56 -0.21
CA ASN A 206 4.46 -8.25 0.11
C ASN A 206 5.49 -7.84 -0.93
N ILE A 207 5.30 -6.66 -1.50
CA ILE A 207 6.33 -5.96 -2.26
C ILE A 207 7.05 -5.01 -1.31
N THR A 208 8.38 -5.04 -1.31
CA THR A 208 9.22 -4.13 -0.53
C THR A 208 10.43 -3.71 -1.35
N CYS A 209 10.95 -2.51 -1.13
CA CYS A 209 12.18 -2.06 -1.76
C CYS A 209 13.16 -1.52 -0.73
N TYR A 210 14.38 -2.05 -0.70
CA TYR A 210 15.36 -1.69 0.31
C TYR A 210 16.81 -1.80 -0.16
N ASP A 211 17.66 -0.99 0.47
CA ASP A 211 19.11 -1.03 0.34
C ASP A 211 19.65 -2.18 1.21
N LYS A 212 20.07 -3.24 0.51
CA LYS A 212 20.55 -4.48 1.12
C LYS A 212 22.00 -4.36 1.60
N TYR A 213 22.83 -3.62 0.88
CA TYR A 213 24.29 -3.58 1.05
C TYR A 213 24.82 -2.29 1.68
N PHE A 214 23.94 -1.36 2.03
CA PHE A 214 24.27 -0.04 2.62
C PHE A 214 25.10 0.84 1.68
N ASP A 215 24.89 0.68 0.39
CA ASP A 215 25.61 1.36 -0.69
C ASP A 215 24.69 2.29 -1.51
N GLN A 216 23.48 2.57 -0.99
CA GLN A 216 22.43 3.32 -1.67
C GLN A 216 21.92 2.62 -2.94
N ASN A 217 22.22 1.34 -3.13
CA ASN A 217 21.69 0.52 -4.21
C ASN A 217 20.49 -0.29 -3.74
N PHE A 218 19.36 -0.13 -4.43
CA PHE A 218 18.08 -0.63 -3.95
C PHE A 218 17.62 -1.87 -4.69
N PHE A 219 17.06 -2.80 -3.91
CA PHE A 219 16.54 -4.07 -4.38
C PHE A 219 15.03 -4.14 -4.16
N LEU A 220 14.31 -4.41 -5.24
CA LEU A 220 12.89 -4.68 -5.23
C LEU A 220 12.65 -6.16 -4.98
N GLN A 221 11.87 -6.48 -3.96
CA GLN A 221 11.55 -7.85 -3.56
C GLN A 221 10.05 -8.13 -3.55
N ILE A 222 9.68 -9.35 -3.92
CA ILE A 222 8.39 -9.96 -3.60
C ILE A 222 8.61 -11.10 -2.61
N LYS A 223 7.88 -11.09 -1.50
CA LYS A 223 7.93 -12.16 -0.49
C LYS A 223 6.55 -12.62 -0.03
N LYS A 224 6.43 -13.89 0.34
CA LYS A 224 5.23 -14.43 1.00
C LYS A 224 5.12 -13.90 2.41
N PHE A 225 3.94 -13.41 2.80
CA PHE A 225 3.75 -12.88 4.16
C PHE A 225 3.80 -13.93 5.27
N GLY A 226 3.40 -15.18 4.96
CA GLY A 226 3.28 -16.26 5.94
C GLY A 226 4.65 -16.76 6.43
N ASN A 227 5.50 -17.20 5.51
CA ASN A 227 6.80 -17.81 5.81
C ASN A 227 8.00 -16.89 5.49
N LYS A 228 7.76 -15.65 5.04
CA LYS A 228 8.79 -14.67 4.64
C LYS A 228 9.69 -15.12 3.49
N GLN A 229 9.34 -16.18 2.77
CA GLN A 229 10.07 -16.66 1.60
C GLN A 229 10.11 -15.57 0.53
N ILE A 230 11.32 -15.22 0.08
CA ILE A 230 11.55 -14.34 -1.07
C ILE A 230 11.26 -15.16 -2.33
N ILE A 231 10.37 -14.65 -3.18
CA ILE A 231 10.00 -15.24 -4.47
C ILE A 231 10.83 -14.63 -5.59
N PHE A 232 11.06 -13.32 -5.50
CA PHE A 232 11.78 -12.55 -6.51
C PHE A 232 12.53 -11.42 -5.84
N GLU A 233 13.73 -11.15 -6.35
CA GLU A 233 14.58 -10.02 -6.00
C GLU A 233 15.23 -9.51 -7.28
N THR A 234 15.24 -8.19 -7.48
CA THR A 234 16.01 -7.55 -8.55
C THR A 234 16.57 -6.22 -8.07
N GLU A 235 17.76 -5.88 -8.53
CA GLU A 235 18.31 -4.54 -8.41
C GLU A 235 17.47 -3.57 -9.26
N ILE A 236 17.19 -2.37 -8.73
CA ILE A 236 16.51 -1.29 -9.46
C ILE A 236 17.36 -0.02 -9.60
N GLY A 237 18.56 -0.01 -8.99
CA GLY A 237 19.55 1.05 -9.11
C GLY A 237 19.74 1.87 -7.85
N THR A 238 20.47 2.97 -7.99
CA THR A 238 20.88 3.83 -6.88
C THR A 238 19.90 4.97 -6.62
N PHE A 239 19.69 5.29 -5.34
CA PHE A 239 18.84 6.41 -4.93
C PHE A 239 19.41 7.08 -3.68
N ASN A 240 19.83 8.34 -3.77
CA ASN A 240 20.42 9.01 -2.61
C ASN A 240 19.35 9.38 -1.58
N LYS A 241 19.33 8.69 -0.44
CA LYS A 241 18.50 9.06 0.70
C LYS A 241 19.09 8.65 2.04
N ASN A 242 18.59 9.30 3.07
CA ASN A 242 18.80 8.84 4.44
C ASN A 242 17.82 7.69 4.73
N GLY A 243 18.36 6.49 4.94
CA GLY A 243 17.60 5.30 5.30
C GLY A 243 17.59 4.21 4.24
N ARG A 244 17.16 3.02 4.65
CA ARG A 244 17.31 1.80 3.84
C ARG A 244 16.07 1.41 3.04
N LEU A 245 14.94 2.08 3.23
CA LEU A 245 13.68 1.72 2.56
C LEU A 245 13.31 2.81 1.57
N LEU A 246 12.98 2.44 0.33
CA LEU A 246 12.27 3.36 -0.56
C LEU A 246 10.78 3.31 -0.24
N ASN A 247 10.15 4.48 -0.25
CA ASN A 247 8.70 4.56 -0.20
C ASN A 247 8.10 4.21 -1.58
N LEU A 248 6.77 4.15 -1.64
CA LEU A 248 6.05 3.71 -2.83
C LEU A 248 6.33 4.63 -4.05
N GLU A 249 6.33 5.94 -3.83
CA GLU A 249 6.56 6.93 -4.89
C GLU A 249 8.02 6.93 -5.36
N GLU A 250 8.98 6.90 -4.42
CA GLU A 250 10.40 6.79 -4.73
C GLU A 250 10.69 5.55 -5.58
N THR A 251 10.17 4.39 -5.17
CA THR A 251 10.33 3.13 -5.90
C THR A 251 9.67 3.22 -7.28
N HIS A 252 8.45 3.76 -7.35
CA HIS A 252 7.74 3.92 -8.62
C HIS A 252 8.53 4.78 -9.61
N ARG A 253 9.12 5.89 -9.16
CA ARG A 253 9.95 6.77 -10.00
C ARG A 253 11.18 6.08 -10.59
N MET A 254 11.74 5.08 -9.88
CA MET A 254 12.89 4.32 -10.37
C MET A 254 12.52 3.30 -11.45
N VAL A 255 11.32 2.73 -11.38
CA VAL A 255 10.89 1.66 -12.32
C VAL A 255 9.94 2.14 -13.42
N CYS A 256 9.44 3.37 -13.32
CA CYS A 256 8.49 3.93 -14.27
C CYS A 256 8.69 5.44 -14.51
N SER A 257 8.94 5.81 -15.77
CA SER A 257 9.10 7.21 -16.20
C SER A 257 7.78 7.96 -16.43
N ARG A 258 6.63 7.26 -16.40
CA ARG A 258 5.33 7.89 -16.67
C ARG A 258 4.84 8.62 -15.43
N LYS A 259 4.42 9.88 -15.60
CA LYS A 259 3.67 10.60 -14.55
C LYS A 259 2.26 10.02 -14.48
N HIS A 260 2.00 9.23 -13.44
CA HIS A 260 0.64 8.83 -13.13
C HIS A 260 -0.02 9.99 -12.39
N LYS A 261 -1.15 10.50 -12.90
CA LYS A 261 -1.97 11.47 -12.13
C LYS A 261 -2.21 10.89 -10.73
N THR A 262 -1.67 11.57 -9.74
CA THR A 262 -1.91 11.36 -8.32
C THR A 262 -3.20 12.09 -7.97
N GLY A 263 -4.07 11.45 -7.18
CA GLY A 263 -5.28 12.09 -6.67
C GLY A 263 -4.97 13.08 -5.54
N SER A 264 -5.99 13.38 -4.74
CA SER A 264 -5.79 14.04 -3.43
C SER A 264 -4.77 13.25 -2.59
N LEU A 265 -4.02 13.99 -1.78
CA LEU A 265 -3.04 13.46 -0.84
C LEU A 265 -3.70 12.36 0.01
N HIS A 266 -3.03 11.21 0.16
CA HIS A 266 -3.53 10.04 0.90
C HIS A 266 -4.74 9.30 0.27
N ASP A 267 -5.01 9.44 -1.04
CA ASP A 267 -6.03 8.59 -1.69
C ASP A 267 -5.48 7.16 -1.91
N PRO A 268 -6.05 6.11 -1.28
CA PRO A 268 -5.59 4.73 -1.46
C PRO A 268 -5.67 4.26 -2.92
N ARG A 269 -6.46 4.94 -3.77
CA ARG A 269 -6.42 4.69 -5.22
C ARG A 269 -5.06 4.96 -5.84
N THR A 270 -4.39 6.02 -5.38
CA THR A 270 -3.05 6.38 -5.85
C THR A 270 -2.08 5.29 -5.44
N ASP A 271 -2.13 4.83 -4.20
CA ASP A 271 -1.24 3.79 -3.67
C ASP A 271 -1.44 2.46 -4.40
N VAL A 272 -2.69 2.05 -4.65
CA VAL A 272 -2.98 0.86 -5.50
C VAL A 272 -2.47 1.04 -6.92
N LYS A 273 -2.58 2.24 -7.50
CA LYS A 273 -2.11 2.52 -8.87
C LYS A 273 -0.60 2.39 -9.00
N LEU A 274 0.14 2.98 -8.07
CA LEU A 274 1.61 2.91 -8.04
C LEU A 274 2.07 1.48 -7.76
N THR A 275 1.46 0.81 -6.78
CA THR A 275 1.77 -0.59 -6.42
C THR A 275 1.51 -1.52 -7.60
N LYS A 276 0.40 -1.32 -8.32
CA LYS A 276 0.08 -2.06 -9.55
C LYS A 276 1.13 -1.85 -10.64
N CYS A 277 1.61 -0.63 -10.83
CA CYS A 277 2.66 -0.34 -11.81
C CYS A 277 3.99 -1.05 -11.46
N ILE A 278 4.39 -1.02 -10.18
CA ILE A 278 5.57 -1.73 -9.70
C ILE A 278 5.39 -3.25 -9.86
N PHE A 279 4.22 -3.78 -9.51
CA PHE A 279 3.92 -5.20 -9.69
C PHE A 279 3.97 -5.61 -11.17
N ASP A 280 3.41 -4.80 -12.08
CA ASP A 280 3.49 -5.06 -13.52
C ASP A 280 4.93 -5.01 -14.05
N TYR A 281 5.79 -4.14 -13.51
CA TYR A 281 7.22 -4.14 -13.79
C TYR A 281 7.88 -5.47 -13.39
N ILE A 282 7.59 -5.95 -12.18
CA ILE A 282 8.10 -7.25 -11.70
C ILE A 282 7.60 -8.40 -12.58
N VAL A 283 6.31 -8.40 -12.94
CA VAL A 283 5.74 -9.44 -13.81
C VAL A 283 6.38 -9.46 -15.20
N ARG A 284 6.83 -8.30 -15.73
CA ARG A 284 7.54 -8.24 -17.02
C ARG A 284 8.92 -8.88 -16.96
N ILE A 285 9.61 -8.75 -15.82
CA ILE A 285 10.96 -9.29 -15.63
C ILE A 285 10.90 -10.76 -15.23
N PHE A 286 10.14 -11.06 -14.19
CA PHE A 286 10.11 -12.39 -13.59
C PHE A 286 9.20 -13.37 -14.34
N GLY A 287 8.21 -12.85 -15.08
CA GLY A 287 7.21 -13.66 -15.76
C GLY A 287 6.06 -14.09 -14.85
N TYR A 288 4.83 -13.96 -15.35
CA TYR A 288 3.63 -14.29 -14.60
C TYR A 288 3.56 -15.78 -14.19
N GLN A 289 3.97 -16.69 -15.07
CA GLN A 289 3.96 -18.13 -14.83
C GLN A 289 4.88 -18.54 -13.67
N ASN A 290 5.98 -17.81 -13.46
CA ASN A 290 6.89 -18.10 -12.37
C ASN A 290 6.28 -17.71 -11.02
N LEU A 291 5.49 -16.62 -10.97
CA LEU A 291 4.73 -16.28 -9.77
C LEU A 291 3.69 -17.35 -9.44
N THR A 292 2.97 -17.89 -10.43
CA THR A 292 1.88 -18.85 -10.17
C THR A 292 2.37 -20.20 -9.64
N LYS A 293 3.56 -20.66 -10.05
CA LYS A 293 4.17 -21.92 -9.54
C LYS A 293 4.35 -21.95 -8.02
N HIS A 294 4.36 -20.80 -7.36
CA HIS A 294 4.46 -20.73 -5.91
C HIS A 294 3.13 -20.97 -5.19
N TYR A 295 2.03 -21.17 -5.93
CA TYR A 295 0.65 -21.18 -5.42
C TYR A 295 -0.19 -22.34 -5.96
N GLU A 296 0.48 -23.37 -6.50
CA GLU A 296 -0.13 -24.65 -6.90
C GLU A 296 -0.54 -25.50 -5.70
#